data_AF-A0A2T1A0G1-F1
#
_entry.id   AF-A0A2T1A0G1-F1
#
_cell.length_a   1.000
_cell.length_b   1.000
_cell.length_c   1.000
_cell.angle_alpha   90.00
_cell.angle_beta   90.00
_cell.angle_gamma   90.00
#
_symmetry.space_group_name_H-M   'P 1'
#
loop_
_entity.id
_entity.type
_entity.pdbx_description
1 polymer ?
#
loop_
_entity_poly.entity_id
_entity_poly.type
_entity_poly.pdbx_seq_one_letter_code
_entity_poly.pdbx_strand_id
1 'polypeptide(L)'
;MVFTLDPDGDPIQSYGHLYKPDSDFEAISADLIATEEPVAAYLQKVFGDAQPPIKMLLQFDRVSGRFNVQFEDKDESRWQVRPADIHGYIEELRPKFDQ
;
A
#
# COMPACT_ATOMS: atom_id res chain seq x y z
N MET A 1 3.13 0.73 2.59
CA MET A 1 3.05 1.47 1.32
C MET A 1 1.66 1.29 0.76
N VAL A 2 0.99 2.38 0.38
CA VAL A 2 -0.29 2.38 -0.32
C VAL A 2 -0.02 2.68 -1.78
N PHE A 3 -0.64 1.93 -2.68
CA PHE A 3 -0.75 2.22 -4.10
C PHE A 3 -2.20 2.58 -4.41
N THR A 4 -2.42 3.66 -5.13
CA THR A 4 -3.69 3.92 -5.83
C THR A 4 -3.56 3.38 -7.24
N LEU A 5 -4.58 2.67 -7.70
CA LEU A 5 -4.59 1.97 -8.97
C LEU A 5 -5.64 2.60 -9.88
N ASP A 6 -5.39 2.62 -11.18
CA ASP A 6 -6.40 2.96 -12.18
C ASP A 6 -7.27 1.73 -12.55
N PRO A 7 -8.26 1.87 -13.44
CA PRO A 7 -9.12 0.75 -13.83
C PRO A 7 -8.41 -0.43 -14.50
N ASP A 8 -7.22 -0.21 -15.06
CA ASP A 8 -6.40 -1.26 -15.69
C ASP A 8 -5.47 -1.94 -14.66
N GLY A 9 -5.39 -1.40 -13.44
CA GLY A 9 -4.59 -1.94 -12.35
C GLY A 9 -3.20 -1.31 -12.27
N ASP A 10 -2.96 -0.22 -12.99
CA ASP A 10 -1.66 0.44 -13.02
C ASP A 10 -1.52 1.42 -11.84
N PRO A 11 -0.36 1.44 -11.16
CA PRO A 11 -0.14 2.32 -10.02
C PRO A 11 0.04 3.78 -10.46
N ILE A 12 -0.92 4.63 -10.12
CA ILE A 12 -0.91 6.07 -10.44
C ILE A 12 -0.45 6.95 -9.27
N GLN A 13 -0.37 6.40 -8.06
CA GLN A 13 0.12 7.10 -6.88
C GLN A 13 0.68 6.10 -5.87
N SER A 14 1.76 6.47 -5.18
CA SER A 14 2.27 5.69 -4.05
C SER A 14 2.72 6.57 -2.89
N TYR A 15 2.42 6.13 -1.67
CA TYR A 15 2.76 6.84 -0.44
C TYR A 15 2.72 5.88 0.74
N GLY A 16 3.54 6.14 1.76
CA GLY A 16 3.53 5.34 2.97
C GLY A 16 4.61 5.78 3.92
N HIS A 17 4.92 4.89 4.86
CA HIS A 17 5.91 5.16 5.89
C HIS A 17 6.88 4.00 6.03
N LEU A 18 8.16 4.33 6.22
CA LEU A 18 9.17 3.43 6.75
C LEU A 18 9.16 3.54 8.27
N TYR A 19 8.77 2.48 8.96
CA TYR A 19 8.76 2.45 10.43
C TYR A 19 10.11 1.96 10.96
N LYS A 20 10.72 2.72 11.86
CA LYS A 20 12.02 2.44 12.47
C LYS A 20 11.85 1.75 13.83
N PRO A 21 12.89 1.05 14.34
CA PRO A 21 12.80 0.32 15.62
C PRO A 21 12.52 1.18 16.86
N ASP A 22 12.83 2.46 16.82
CA ASP A 22 12.65 3.44 17.90
C ASP A 22 11.25 4.09 17.91
N SER A 23 10.28 3.49 17.21
CA SER A 23 8.91 4.02 16.99
C SER A 23 8.84 5.26 16.09
N ASP A 24 9.97 5.73 15.56
CA ASP A 24 10.01 6.79 14.55
C ASP A 24 9.54 6.26 13.18
N PHE A 25 9.19 7.18 12.29
CA PHE A 25 8.79 6.86 10.93
C PHE A 25 9.24 7.94 9.94
N GLU A 26 9.42 7.53 8.69
CA GLU A 26 9.75 8.43 7.58
C GLU A 26 8.74 8.26 6.46
N ALA A 27 8.21 9.36 5.95
CA ALA A 27 7.33 9.33 4.79
C ALA A 27 8.15 8.92 3.55
N ILE A 28 7.65 7.92 2.82
CA ILE A 28 8.28 7.39 1.62
C ILE A 28 7.27 7.28 0.49
N SER A 29 7.78 7.24 -0.73
CA SER A 29 7.04 6.95 -1.94
C SER A 29 7.86 5.98 -2.79
N ALA A 30 7.17 5.17 -3.60
CA ALA A 30 7.81 4.29 -4.56
C ALA A 30 7.92 4.98 -5.93
N ASP A 31 8.97 4.63 -6.67
CA ASP A 31 9.05 4.96 -8.09
C ASP A 31 7.99 4.17 -8.86
N LEU A 32 7.00 4.87 -9.39
CA LEU A 32 5.85 4.26 -10.04
C LEU A 32 6.25 3.44 -11.27
N ILE A 33 7.21 3.93 -12.07
CA ILE A 33 7.70 3.25 -13.27
C ILE A 33 8.37 1.93 -12.88
N ALA A 34 9.18 1.96 -11.81
CA ALA A 34 9.83 0.75 -11.31
C ALA A 34 8.84 -0.25 -10.68
N THR A 35 7.66 0.20 -10.25
CA THR A 35 6.64 -0.64 -9.62
C THR A 35 5.52 -1.09 -10.54
N GLU A 36 5.38 -0.52 -11.73
CA GLU A 36 4.30 -0.80 -12.68
C GLU A 36 4.20 -2.29 -13.00
N GLU A 37 5.25 -2.86 -13.60
CA GLU A 37 5.31 -4.28 -13.99
C GLU A 37 5.09 -5.24 -12.80
N PRO A 38 5.78 -5.11 -11.64
CA PRO A 38 5.57 -6.04 -10.53
C PRO A 38 4.20 -5.90 -9.87
N VAL A 39 3.61 -4.70 -9.80
CA VAL A 39 2.25 -4.51 -9.26
C VAL A 39 1.23 -5.14 -10.20
N ALA A 40 1.31 -4.86 -11.50
CA ALA A 40 0.43 -5.46 -12.50
C ALA A 40 0.52 -6.99 -12.50
N ALA A 41 1.74 -7.55 -12.48
CA ALA A 41 1.93 -9.00 -12.43
C ALA A 41 1.32 -9.64 -11.16
N TYR A 42 1.43 -8.95 -10.01
CA TYR A 42 0.81 -9.42 -8.77
C TYR A 42 -0.72 -9.34 -8.83
N LEU A 43 -1.29 -8.24 -9.31
CA LEU A 43 -2.74 -8.08 -9.45
C LEU A 43 -3.33 -9.09 -10.44
N GLN A 44 -2.69 -9.31 -11.59
CA GLN A 44 -3.09 -10.34 -12.54
C GLN A 44 -3.11 -11.73 -11.91
N LYS A 45 -2.14 -12.04 -11.03
CA LYS A 45 -2.09 -13.32 -10.32
C LYS A 45 -3.25 -13.49 -9.32
N VAL A 46 -3.66 -12.40 -8.67
CA VAL A 46 -4.69 -12.43 -7.61
C VAL A 46 -6.11 -12.31 -8.17
N PHE A 47 -6.31 -11.44 -9.15
CA PHE A 47 -7.62 -11.07 -9.69
C PHE A 47 -7.89 -11.64 -11.09
N GLY A 48 -6.86 -12.02 -11.85
CA GLY A 48 -7.03 -12.45 -13.24
C GLY A 48 -7.65 -11.33 -14.07
N ASP A 49 -8.73 -11.66 -14.80
CA ASP A 49 -9.47 -10.70 -15.64
C ASP A 49 -10.58 -9.96 -14.87
N ALA A 50 -10.67 -10.11 -13.55
CA ALA A 50 -11.62 -9.36 -12.73
C ALA A 50 -11.16 -7.91 -12.56
N GLN A 51 -12.10 -7.02 -12.23
CA GLN A 51 -11.80 -5.61 -11.96
C GLN A 51 -10.76 -5.49 -10.84
N PRO A 52 -9.62 -4.79 -11.05
CA PRO A 52 -8.63 -4.58 -10.02
C PRO A 52 -9.17 -3.70 -8.87
N PRO A 53 -8.55 -3.81 -7.68
CA PRO A 53 -8.88 -2.95 -6.55
C PRO A 53 -8.54 -1.50 -6.86
N ILE A 54 -9.19 -0.55 -6.18
CA ILE A 54 -8.87 0.88 -6.31
C ILE A 54 -7.62 1.27 -5.51
N LYS A 55 -7.30 0.51 -4.44
CA LYS A 55 -6.06 0.67 -3.68
C LYS A 55 -5.51 -0.65 -3.16
N MET A 56 -4.19 -0.67 -2.97
CA MET A 56 -3.45 -1.77 -2.37
C MET A 56 -2.55 -1.25 -1.25
N LEU A 57 -2.66 -1.82 -0.05
CA LEU A 57 -1.73 -1.62 1.06
C LEU A 57 -0.77 -2.79 1.15
N LEU A 58 0.50 -2.55 0.87
CA LEU A 58 1.62 -3.46 1.08
C LEU A 58 2.36 -3.10 2.38
N GLN A 59 2.43 -4.05 3.31
CA GLN A 59 3.23 -3.97 4.53
C GLN A 59 4.33 -5.02 4.45
N PHE A 60 5.59 -4.63 4.68
CA PHE A 60 6.74 -5.51 4.53
C PHE A 60 7.73 -5.31 5.66
N ASP A 61 8.14 -6.41 6.29
CA ASP A 61 9.24 -6.45 7.25
C ASP A 61 10.48 -7.00 6.53
N ARG A 62 11.47 -6.13 6.35
CA ARG A 62 12.73 -6.46 5.69
C ARG A 62 13.57 -7.46 6.47
N VAL A 63 13.43 -7.54 7.80
CA VAL A 63 14.24 -8.43 8.64
C VAL A 63 13.75 -9.87 8.54
N SER A 64 12.44 -10.07 8.71
CA SER A 64 11.84 -11.40 8.66
C SER A 64 11.40 -11.84 7.26
N GLY A 65 11.29 -10.91 6.31
CA GLY A 65 10.71 -11.14 4.99
C GLY A 65 9.19 -11.28 5.00
N ARG A 66 8.53 -11.06 6.14
CA ARG A 66 7.07 -11.14 6.26
C ARG A 66 6.43 -9.99 5.49
N PHE A 67 5.32 -10.28 4.83
CA PHE A 67 4.52 -9.28 4.18
C PHE A 67 3.03 -9.49 4.45
N ASN A 68 2.27 -8.41 4.37
CA ASN A 68 0.82 -8.40 4.37
C ASN A 68 0.35 -7.52 3.21
N VAL A 69 -0.70 -7.97 2.51
CA VAL A 69 -1.34 -7.20 1.45
C VAL A 69 -2.82 -7.09 1.75
N GLN A 70 -3.32 -5.86 1.74
CA GLN A 70 -4.75 -5.58 1.85
C GLN A 70 -5.21 -4.82 0.61
N PHE A 71 -6.45 -5.06 0.20
CA PHE A 71 -7.09 -4.41 -0.92
C PHE A 71 -8.26 -3.54 -0.47
N GLU A 72 -8.56 -2.52 -1.26
CA GLU A 72 -9.78 -1.71 -1.15
C GLU A 72 -10.39 -1.60 -2.54
N ASP A 73 -11.70 -1.87 -2.63
CA ASP A 73 -12.43 -1.97 -3.90
C ASP A 73 -13.54 -0.90 -4.03
N LYS A 74 -13.88 -0.19 -2.95
CA LYS A 74 -15.09 0.62 -2.86
C LYS A 74 -14.87 2.01 -2.24
N ASP A 75 -14.15 2.08 -1.13
CA ASP A 75 -13.95 3.31 -0.38
C ASP A 75 -12.68 4.04 -0.81
N GLU A 76 -12.83 4.99 -1.73
CA GLU A 76 -11.74 5.87 -2.18
C GLU A 76 -11.10 6.69 -1.05
N SER A 77 -11.80 6.86 0.08
CA SER A 77 -11.28 7.59 1.23
C SER A 77 -10.43 6.73 2.16
N ARG A 78 -10.56 5.40 2.11
CA ARG A 78 -9.74 4.50 2.91
C ARG A 78 -8.28 4.69 2.56
N TRP A 79 -7.47 4.78 3.59
CA TRP A 79 -6.06 5.12 3.48
C TRP A 79 -5.74 6.46 2.79
N GLN A 80 -6.66 7.43 2.72
CA GLN A 80 -6.31 8.79 2.29
C GLN A 80 -5.73 9.60 3.45
N VAL A 81 -4.52 10.15 3.29
CA VAL A 81 -3.94 11.07 4.28
C VAL A 81 -4.76 12.37 4.30
N ARG A 82 -5.20 12.79 5.49
CA ARG A 82 -5.87 14.07 5.70
C ARG A 82 -5.13 14.87 6.76
N PRO A 83 -4.91 16.19 6.57
CA PRO A 83 -4.19 17.01 7.55
C PRO A 83 -4.78 16.96 8.97
N ALA A 84 -6.11 16.82 9.06
CA ALA A 84 -6.82 16.78 10.34
C ALA A 84 -6.57 15.49 11.16
N ASP A 85 -6.06 14.42 10.55
CA ASP A 85 -5.85 13.12 11.21
C ASP A 85 -4.61 12.39 10.68
N ILE A 86 -3.49 13.09 10.64
CA ILE A 86 -2.24 12.52 10.12
C ILE A 86 -1.71 11.38 11.03
N HIS A 87 -1.91 11.47 12.34
CA HIS A 87 -1.45 10.45 13.29
C HIS A 87 -2.29 9.18 13.25
N GLY A 88 -3.63 9.28 13.19
CA GLY A 88 -4.49 8.11 13.05
C GLY A 88 -4.18 7.34 11.77
N TYR A 89 -3.93 8.08 10.69
CA TYR A 89 -3.49 7.54 9.42
C TYR A 89 -2.20 6.72 9.49
N ILE A 90 -1.17 7.29 10.11
CA ILE A 90 0.14 6.64 10.25
C ILE A 90 0.00 5.32 11.02
N GLU A 91 -0.84 5.28 12.05
CA GLU A 91 -1.08 4.07 12.82
C GLU A 91 -1.95 3.04 12.07
N GLU A 92 -2.89 3.49 11.22
CA GLU A 92 -3.67 2.60 10.35
C GLU A 92 -2.77 1.83 9.37
N LEU A 93 -1.78 2.52 8.80
CA LEU A 93 -0.82 1.94 7.86
C LEU A 93 0.26 1.06 8.51
N ARG A 94 0.44 1.15 9.83
CA ARG A 94 1.52 0.45 10.54
C ARG A 94 1.41 -1.06 10.29
N PRO A 95 2.53 -1.75 10.00
CA PRO A 95 2.54 -3.19 9.76
C PRO A 95 1.84 -3.97 10.86
N LYS A 96 0.84 -4.77 10.47
CA LYS A 96 0.15 -5.71 11.34
C LYS A 96 0.38 -7.08 10.74
N PHE A 97 1.31 -7.83 11.32
CA PHE A 97 1.54 -9.21 10.94
C PHE A 97 0.87 -10.08 12.00
N ASP A 98 -0.18 -10.81 11.62
CA ASP A 98 -0.84 -11.75 12.52
C ASP A 98 0.21 -12.73 13.07
N GLN A 99 0.27 -12.90 14.40
CA GLN A 99 1.35 -13.66 15.05
C GLN A 99 1.49 -15.09 14.54
#